data_AF-A0A1Z4V549-F1
#
_entry.id   AF-A0A1Z4V549-F1
#
_cell.length_a   1.000
_cell.length_b   1.000
_cell.length_c   1.000
_cell.angle_alpha   90.00
_cell.angle_beta   90.00
_cell.angle_gamma   90.00
#
_symmetry.space_group_name_H-M   'P 1'
#
loop_
_entity.id
_entity.type
_entity.pdbx_description
1 polymer ?
#
loop_
_entity_poly.entity_id
_entity_poly.type
_entity_poly.pdbx_seq_one_letter_code
_entity_poly.pdbx_strand_id
1 'polypeptide(L)'
;MIIEIENQFYPNWILPTSTFHSETVSQVVKDAYEQQLTPDQIFVDKLMVLSKIEETLDNWKNKRNSNVEERFPILKEGMTAYLKEKYYLSISALIPQIEGLLKDAAKEVGLKGVICWKKLDNECLENAVNTLMEKWKEEIWINDKLVDLLNENFPKVIAYLYKEYDSEIDEENQLNRHGVCHGIQTNFGIATSSLRLILIIDRIIFFMADEK
;
A
#
# COMPACT_ATOMS: atom_id res chain seq x y z
N MET A 1 -18.88 3.76 7.04
CA MET A 1 -17.91 4.55 7.82
C MET A 1 -16.47 4.41 7.32
N ILE A 2 -15.86 3.22 7.29
CA ILE A 2 -14.44 3.07 6.88
C ILE A 2 -14.24 3.45 5.41
N ILE A 3 -15.08 2.91 4.52
CA ILE A 3 -15.08 3.24 3.09
C ILE A 3 -15.30 4.74 2.88
N GLU A 4 -16.21 5.35 3.63
CA GLU A 4 -16.50 6.79 3.53
C GLU A 4 -15.31 7.65 3.95
N ILE A 5 -14.53 7.22 4.94
CA ILE A 5 -13.29 7.89 5.35
C ILE A 5 -12.23 7.71 4.27
N GLU A 6 -12.00 6.50 3.77
CA GLU A 6 -10.99 6.25 2.75
C GLU A 6 -11.30 6.98 1.43
N ASN A 7 -12.58 7.07 1.04
CA ASN A 7 -13.04 7.83 -0.13
C ASN A 7 -12.69 9.32 -0.07
N GLN A 8 -12.48 9.89 1.13
CA GLN A 8 -12.08 11.29 1.27
C GLN A 8 -10.61 11.54 0.88
N PHE A 9 -9.80 10.47 0.81
CA PHE A 9 -8.36 10.56 0.55
C PHE A 9 -7.93 9.90 -0.77
N TYR A 10 -8.86 9.31 -1.51
CA TYR A 10 -8.65 8.79 -2.86
C TYR A 10 -8.26 9.92 -3.84
N PRO A 11 -7.37 9.70 -4.82
CA PRO A 11 -6.71 8.44 -5.21
C PRO A 11 -5.37 8.16 -4.51
N ASN A 12 -4.93 9.06 -3.65
CA ASN A 12 -3.54 9.08 -3.21
C ASN A 12 -3.28 8.23 -1.97
N TRP A 13 -4.29 7.99 -1.15
CA TRP A 13 -4.13 7.37 0.14
C TRP A 13 -5.12 6.23 0.37
N ILE A 14 -4.65 5.25 1.14
CA ILE A 14 -5.44 4.18 1.72
C ILE A 14 -5.13 4.11 3.21
N LEU A 15 -6.09 3.72 4.03
CA LEU A 15 -5.92 3.64 5.47
C LEU A 15 -4.90 2.54 5.87
N PRO A 16 -4.19 2.72 7.00
CA PRO A 16 -3.34 1.66 7.55
C PRO A 16 -4.14 0.39 7.78
N THR A 17 -3.53 -0.79 7.62
CA THR A 17 -4.27 -2.07 7.71
C THR A 17 -3.84 -2.85 8.95
N SER A 18 -2.54 -3.08 9.14
CA SER A 18 -2.03 -3.88 10.27
C SER A 18 -2.15 -3.18 11.63
N THR A 19 -2.12 -1.85 11.64
CA THR A 19 -2.26 -1.03 12.86
C THR A 19 -3.64 -0.38 12.98
N PHE A 20 -4.63 -0.90 12.25
CA PHE A 20 -5.93 -0.28 12.09
C PHE A 20 -6.84 -0.48 13.31
N HIS A 21 -7.33 0.64 13.85
CA HIS A 21 -8.41 0.65 14.83
C HIS A 21 -9.47 1.67 14.41
N SER A 22 -10.65 1.21 13.99
CA SER A 22 -11.64 2.05 13.30
C SER A 22 -12.03 3.29 14.11
N GLU A 23 -12.23 3.15 15.42
CA GLU A 23 -12.64 4.26 16.29
C GLU A 23 -11.52 5.30 16.42
N THR A 24 -10.28 4.83 16.59
CA THR A 24 -9.10 5.69 16.64
C THR A 24 -8.89 6.44 15.33
N VAL A 25 -8.98 5.75 14.18
CA VAL A 25 -8.80 6.37 12.87
C VAL A 25 -9.90 7.40 12.61
N SER A 26 -11.16 7.09 12.89
CA SER A 26 -12.26 8.04 12.73
C SER A 26 -12.09 9.28 13.60
N GLN A 27 -11.66 9.11 14.86
CA GLN A 27 -11.41 10.25 15.75
C GLN A 27 -10.23 11.10 15.26
N VAL A 28 -9.11 10.47 14.88
CA VAL A 28 -7.93 11.18 14.35
C VAL A 28 -8.27 12.00 13.10
N VAL A 29 -9.02 11.40 12.17
CA VAL A 29 -9.43 12.09 10.94
C VAL A 29 -10.34 13.28 11.26
N LYS A 30 -11.30 13.10 12.17
CA LYS A 30 -12.19 14.19 12.61
C LYS A 30 -11.40 15.33 13.25
N ASP A 31 -10.54 15.03 14.22
CA ASP A 31 -9.72 16.02 14.92
C ASP A 31 -8.79 16.78 13.96
N ALA A 32 -8.29 16.08 12.93
CA ALA A 32 -7.42 16.69 11.94
C ALA A 32 -8.17 17.62 10.97
N TYR A 33 -9.41 17.31 10.61
CA TYR A 33 -10.26 18.23 9.85
C TYR A 33 -10.59 19.50 10.65
N GLU A 34 -10.85 19.37 11.95
CA GLU A 34 -11.04 20.52 12.84
C GLU A 34 -9.78 21.40 12.90
N GLN A 35 -8.59 20.80 12.77
CA GLN A 35 -7.29 21.48 12.67
C GLN A 35 -6.93 21.95 11.25
N GLN A 36 -7.78 21.73 10.24
CA GLN A 36 -7.53 22.07 8.84
C GLN A 36 -6.23 21.47 8.26
N LEU A 37 -5.87 20.25 8.69
CA LEU A 37 -4.70 19.55 8.17
C LEU A 37 -4.96 19.05 6.75
N THR A 38 -3.92 19.06 5.91
CA THR A 38 -3.98 18.43 4.58
C THR A 38 -4.00 16.90 4.71
N PRO A 39 -4.48 16.16 3.69
CA PRO A 39 -4.39 14.69 3.70
C PRO A 39 -2.98 14.18 4.00
N ASP A 40 -1.96 14.77 3.38
CA ASP A 40 -0.58 14.35 3.61
C ASP A 40 -0.15 14.52 5.07
N GLN A 41 -0.54 15.63 5.73
CA GLN A 41 -0.29 15.84 7.16
C GLN A 41 -1.08 14.87 8.04
N ILE A 42 -2.32 14.53 7.66
CA ILE A 42 -3.12 13.53 8.39
C ILE A 42 -2.38 12.18 8.41
N PHE A 43 -1.89 11.75 7.25
CA PHE A 43 -1.21 10.46 7.15
C PHE A 43 0.16 10.48 7.82
N VAL A 44 1.01 11.46 7.52
CA VAL A 44 2.39 11.51 8.01
C VAL A 44 2.45 11.87 9.50
N ASP A 45 1.68 12.86 9.94
CA ASP A 45 1.86 13.45 11.28
C ASP A 45 0.91 12.85 12.32
N LYS A 46 -0.19 12.19 11.91
CA LYS A 46 -1.22 11.69 12.83
C LYS A 46 -1.45 10.18 12.74
N LEU A 47 -1.68 9.63 11.55
CA LEU A 47 -2.04 8.22 11.39
C LEU A 47 -0.84 7.28 11.40
N MET A 48 0.25 7.68 10.74
CA MET A 48 1.45 6.86 10.54
C MET A 48 2.69 7.50 11.17
N VAL A 49 2.54 7.93 12.41
CA VAL A 49 3.66 8.37 13.26
C VAL A 49 4.71 7.26 13.40
N LEU A 50 5.94 7.61 13.80
CA LEU A 50 7.07 6.69 13.89
C LEU A 50 6.74 5.36 14.58
N SER A 51 6.05 5.39 15.72
CA SER A 51 5.67 4.16 16.44
C SER A 51 4.72 3.26 15.64
N LYS A 52 3.85 3.83 14.79
CA LYS A 52 2.96 3.06 13.90
C LYS A 52 3.72 2.43 12.75
N ILE A 53 4.74 3.11 12.22
CA ILE A 53 5.63 2.55 11.19
C ILE A 53 6.45 1.38 11.75
N GLU A 54 6.98 1.52 12.97
CA GLU A 54 7.69 0.45 13.67
C GLU A 54 6.76 -0.74 13.96
N GLU A 55 5.54 -0.47 14.44
CA GLU A 55 4.50 -1.49 14.66
C GLU A 55 4.14 -2.22 13.35
N THR A 56 4.00 -1.51 12.24
CA THR A 56 3.80 -2.11 10.91
C THR A 56 4.94 -3.04 10.52
N LEU A 57 6.20 -2.64 10.73
CA LEU A 57 7.36 -3.48 10.44
C LEU A 57 7.38 -4.75 11.32
N ASP A 58 7.04 -4.62 12.60
CA ASP A 58 6.93 -5.76 13.51
C ASP A 58 5.80 -6.71 13.10
N ASN A 59 4.65 -6.19 12.63
CA ASN A 59 3.57 -7.00 12.08
C ASN A 59 4.03 -7.79 10.84
N TRP A 60 4.79 -7.17 9.93
CA TRP A 60 5.35 -7.88 8.77
C TRP A 60 6.35 -8.96 9.18
N LYS A 61 7.18 -8.68 10.19
CA LYS A 61 8.16 -9.64 10.73
C LYS A 61 7.50 -10.86 11.36
N ASN A 62 6.34 -10.66 11.99
CA ASN A 62 5.60 -11.71 12.69
C ASN A 62 4.61 -12.47 11.78
N LYS A 63 4.49 -12.08 10.51
CA LYS A 63 3.66 -12.76 9.52
C LYS A 63 4.24 -14.15 9.24
N ARG A 64 3.45 -15.20 9.41
CA ARG A 64 3.89 -16.59 9.17
C ARG A 64 3.57 -16.99 7.74
N ASN A 65 4.20 -16.33 6.79
CA ASN A 65 3.98 -16.57 5.37
C ASN A 65 5.35 -16.63 4.68
N SER A 66 5.72 -17.74 4.05
CA SER A 66 7.07 -17.92 3.51
C SER A 66 7.42 -16.85 2.47
N ASN A 67 6.46 -16.42 1.65
CA ASN A 67 6.72 -15.40 0.63
C ASN A 67 7.02 -14.02 1.28
N VAL A 68 6.38 -13.71 2.40
CA VAL A 68 6.68 -12.50 3.19
C VAL A 68 8.03 -12.64 3.89
N GLU A 69 8.32 -13.80 4.50
CA GLU A 69 9.59 -14.08 5.17
C GLU A 69 10.79 -13.94 4.23
N GLU A 70 10.70 -14.49 3.01
CA GLU A 70 11.73 -14.38 1.98
C GLU A 70 12.00 -12.93 1.56
N ARG A 71 10.96 -12.09 1.55
CA ARG A 71 11.05 -10.66 1.18
C ARG A 71 11.40 -9.75 2.34
N PHE A 72 11.22 -10.21 3.58
CA PHE A 72 11.38 -9.39 4.78
C PHE A 72 12.71 -8.63 4.84
N PRO A 73 13.87 -9.20 4.48
CA PRO A 73 15.13 -8.45 4.45
C PRO A 73 15.06 -7.18 3.58
N ILE A 74 14.42 -7.25 2.40
CA ILE A 74 14.28 -6.10 1.49
C ILE A 74 13.29 -5.08 2.06
N LEU A 75 12.14 -5.57 2.54
CA LEU A 75 11.11 -4.73 3.16
C LEU A 75 11.64 -3.97 4.36
N LYS A 76 12.45 -4.63 5.19
CA LYS A 76 13.12 -4.03 6.35
C LYS A 76 14.08 -2.93 5.95
N GLU A 77 14.87 -3.11 4.89
CA GLU A 77 15.76 -2.05 4.40
C GLU A 77 14.97 -0.84 3.89
N GLY A 78 13.86 -1.07 3.16
CA GLY A 78 12.94 0.00 2.74
C GLY A 78 12.37 0.79 3.93
N MET A 79 11.82 0.08 4.92
CA MET A 79 11.29 0.69 6.15
C MET A 79 12.38 1.43 6.95
N THR A 80 13.58 0.85 7.06
CA THR A 80 14.72 1.48 7.74
C THR A 80 15.15 2.76 7.01
N ALA A 81 15.11 2.77 5.68
CA ALA A 81 15.39 3.96 4.90
C ALA A 81 14.33 5.04 5.14
N TYR A 82 13.04 4.70 5.19
CA TYR A 82 11.98 5.64 5.55
C TYR A 82 12.19 6.26 6.93
N LEU A 83 12.42 5.44 7.96
CA LEU A 83 12.65 5.88 9.35
C LEU A 83 13.89 6.76 9.51
N LYS A 84 14.84 6.67 8.56
CA LYS A 84 16.05 7.51 8.51
C LYS A 84 15.93 8.66 7.50
N GLU A 85 14.73 8.96 7.03
CA GLU A 85 14.41 10.02 6.07
C GLU A 85 15.15 9.87 4.71
N LYS A 86 15.60 8.66 4.38
CA LYS A 86 16.26 8.32 3.11
C LYS A 86 15.23 7.88 2.08
N TYR A 87 14.30 8.77 1.73
CA TYR A 87 13.11 8.43 0.95
C TYR A 87 13.41 7.87 -0.45
N TYR A 88 14.45 8.34 -1.14
CA TYR A 88 14.89 7.75 -2.41
C TYR A 88 15.18 6.26 -2.27
N LEU A 89 15.96 5.87 -1.25
CA LEU A 89 16.30 4.47 -1.00
C LEU A 89 15.07 3.65 -0.59
N SER A 90 14.21 4.23 0.25
CA SER A 90 12.96 3.59 0.66
C SER A 90 12.08 3.27 -0.54
N ILE A 91 11.82 4.26 -1.38
CA ILE A 91 10.95 4.10 -2.56
C ILE A 91 11.56 3.13 -3.56
N SER A 92 12.86 3.24 -3.86
CA SER A 92 13.54 2.31 -4.77
C SER A 92 13.54 0.87 -4.27
N ALA A 93 13.58 0.65 -2.95
CA ALA A 93 13.49 -0.69 -2.36
C ALA A 93 12.06 -1.23 -2.36
N LEU A 94 11.06 -0.39 -2.06
CA LEU A 94 9.67 -0.81 -1.83
C LEU A 94 8.84 -0.91 -3.11
N ILE A 95 8.98 0.00 -4.07
CA ILE A 95 8.12 0.04 -5.27
C ILE A 95 8.12 -1.28 -6.07
N PRO A 96 9.26 -1.99 -6.26
CA PRO A 96 9.26 -3.25 -6.98
C PRO A 96 8.65 -4.41 -6.18
N GLN A 97 8.56 -4.28 -4.84
CA GLN A 97 8.01 -5.34 -3.98
C GLN A 97 6.50 -5.47 -4.14
N ILE A 98 5.79 -4.42 -4.58
CA ILE A 98 4.35 -4.48 -4.83
C ILE A 98 4.03 -5.59 -5.85
N GLU A 99 4.73 -5.62 -7.00
CA GLU A 99 4.51 -6.66 -8.02
C GLU A 99 4.82 -8.05 -7.49
N GLY A 100 5.94 -8.16 -6.77
CA GLY A 100 6.38 -9.42 -6.20
C GLY A 100 5.37 -9.99 -5.21
N LEU A 101 4.89 -9.16 -4.28
CA LEU A 101 3.89 -9.53 -3.28
C LEU A 101 2.54 -9.87 -3.92
N LEU A 102 2.07 -9.08 -4.91
CA LEU A 102 0.84 -9.40 -5.64
C LEU A 102 0.95 -10.75 -6.37
N LYS A 103 2.14 -11.09 -6.88
CA LYS A 103 2.40 -12.37 -7.55
C LYS A 103 2.35 -13.53 -6.57
N ASP A 104 2.93 -13.34 -5.40
CA ASP A 104 2.97 -14.35 -4.36
C ASP A 104 1.56 -14.57 -3.76
N ALA A 105 0.83 -13.48 -3.49
CA ALA A 105 -0.56 -13.53 -3.04
C ALA A 105 -1.47 -14.24 -4.05
N ALA A 106 -1.36 -13.91 -5.35
CA ALA A 106 -2.15 -14.59 -6.38
C ALA A 106 -1.81 -16.08 -6.53
N LYS A 107 -0.55 -16.45 -6.27
CA LYS A 107 -0.12 -17.86 -6.25
C LYS A 107 -0.74 -18.62 -5.09
N GLU A 108 -0.89 -18.00 -3.92
CA GLU A 108 -1.51 -18.59 -2.73
C GLU A 108 -2.98 -18.92 -2.95
N VAL A 109 -3.76 -17.98 -3.46
CA VAL A 109 -5.21 -18.16 -3.71
C VAL A 109 -5.53 -18.91 -5.02
N GLY A 110 -4.53 -19.55 -5.63
CA GLY A 110 -4.72 -20.37 -6.84
C GLY A 110 -4.97 -19.60 -8.14
N LEU A 111 -4.73 -18.28 -8.18
CA LEU A 111 -4.91 -17.41 -9.37
C LEU A 111 -3.68 -17.41 -10.31
N LYS A 112 -2.92 -18.51 -10.37
CA LYS A 112 -1.75 -18.63 -11.25
C LYS A 112 -2.13 -18.39 -12.71
N GLY A 113 -1.52 -17.37 -13.33
CA GLY A 113 -1.72 -17.05 -14.74
C GLY A 113 -2.91 -16.12 -15.05
N VAL A 114 -3.70 -15.73 -14.03
CA VAL A 114 -4.77 -14.73 -14.19
C VAL A 114 -4.21 -13.31 -14.30
N ILE A 115 -3.09 -13.05 -13.61
CA ILE A 115 -2.43 -11.75 -13.67
C ILE A 115 -1.50 -11.70 -14.88
N CYS A 116 -1.71 -10.73 -15.78
CA CYS A 116 -0.86 -10.53 -16.96
C CYS A 116 0.48 -9.88 -16.55
N TRP A 117 1.38 -10.67 -15.97
CA TRP A 117 2.74 -10.25 -15.64
C TRP A 117 3.58 -9.83 -16.86
N LYS A 118 3.09 -10.11 -18.08
CA LYS A 118 3.78 -9.78 -19.33
C LYS A 118 3.57 -8.33 -19.76
N LYS A 119 2.44 -7.73 -19.40
CA LYS A 119 2.09 -6.35 -19.72
C LYS A 119 1.41 -5.76 -18.49
N LEU A 120 2.24 -5.25 -17.58
CA LEU A 120 1.79 -4.57 -16.36
C LEU A 120 1.35 -3.15 -16.72
N ASP A 121 0.21 -3.04 -17.39
CA ASP A 121 -0.52 -1.78 -17.53
C ASP A 121 -1.53 -1.63 -16.37
N ASN A 122 -2.03 -0.41 -16.21
CA ASN A 122 -2.94 -0.03 -15.14
C ASN A 122 -4.23 -0.88 -15.13
N GLU A 123 -4.85 -1.10 -16.28
CA GLU A 123 -6.09 -1.90 -16.41
C GLU A 123 -5.86 -3.36 -16.00
N CYS A 124 -4.76 -3.97 -16.44
CA CYS A 124 -4.41 -5.32 -16.03
C CYS A 124 -4.24 -5.41 -14.51
N LEU A 125 -3.51 -4.48 -13.91
CA LEU A 125 -3.25 -4.51 -12.47
C LEU A 125 -4.51 -4.25 -11.65
N GLU A 126 -5.36 -3.32 -12.06
CA GLU A 126 -6.64 -3.08 -11.41
C GLU A 126 -7.50 -4.36 -11.39
N ASN A 127 -7.64 -5.03 -12.54
CA ASN A 127 -8.38 -6.28 -12.66
C ASN A 127 -7.77 -7.42 -11.84
N ALA A 128 -6.44 -7.52 -11.84
CA ALA A 128 -5.70 -8.52 -11.06
C ALA A 128 -5.91 -8.35 -9.55
N VAL A 129 -5.77 -7.12 -9.04
CA VAL A 129 -5.98 -6.82 -7.63
C VAL A 129 -7.45 -7.01 -7.26
N ASN A 130 -8.40 -6.58 -8.10
CA ASN A 130 -9.83 -6.84 -7.89
C ASN A 130 -10.12 -8.33 -7.72
N THR A 131 -9.59 -9.17 -8.62
CA THR A 131 -9.79 -10.63 -8.56
C THR A 131 -9.21 -11.22 -7.27
N LEU A 132 -8.02 -10.75 -6.87
CA LEU A 132 -7.38 -11.17 -5.63
C LEU A 132 -8.19 -10.76 -4.39
N MET A 133 -8.73 -9.54 -4.38
CA MET A 133 -9.57 -9.05 -3.29
C MET A 133 -10.84 -9.88 -3.12
N GLU A 134 -11.50 -10.27 -4.21
CA GLU A 134 -12.68 -11.14 -4.13
C GLU A 134 -12.32 -12.49 -3.49
N LYS A 135 -11.14 -13.04 -3.78
CA LYS A 135 -10.64 -14.24 -3.09
C LYS A 135 -10.37 -14.02 -1.61
N TRP A 136 -9.73 -12.92 -1.24
CA TRP A 136 -9.54 -12.61 0.18
C TRP A 136 -10.86 -12.41 0.92
N LYS A 137 -11.86 -11.78 0.29
CA LYS A 137 -13.21 -11.64 0.87
C LYS A 137 -13.89 -12.99 1.09
N GLU A 138 -13.75 -13.93 0.15
CA GLU A 138 -14.27 -15.30 0.30
C GLU A 138 -13.63 -16.05 1.48
N GLU A 139 -12.34 -15.82 1.75
CA GLU A 139 -11.57 -16.53 2.78
C GLU A 139 -11.68 -15.94 4.19
N ILE A 140 -12.08 -14.67 4.33
CA ILE A 140 -12.20 -14.00 5.63
C ILE A 140 -13.45 -14.52 6.39
N TRP A 141 -13.21 -15.39 7.38
CA TRP A 141 -14.22 -15.83 8.34
C TRP A 141 -14.24 -14.89 9.56
N ILE A 142 -15.24 -13.98 9.59
CA ILE A 142 -15.78 -13.21 10.74
C ILE A 142 -15.14 -11.83 11.10
N ASN A 143 -16.04 -10.85 11.32
CA ASN A 143 -15.94 -9.51 11.93
C ASN A 143 -15.55 -8.29 11.04
N ASP A 144 -16.20 -8.21 9.88
CA ASP A 144 -16.98 -7.11 9.25
C ASP A 144 -16.53 -5.63 9.26
N LYS A 145 -15.36 -5.26 9.79
CA LYS A 145 -14.79 -3.90 9.59
C LYS A 145 -13.50 -3.90 8.78
N LEU A 146 -12.77 -5.02 8.76
CA LEU A 146 -11.54 -5.14 7.98
C LEU A 146 -11.82 -5.45 6.51
N VAL A 147 -12.94 -6.12 6.22
CA VAL A 147 -13.41 -6.36 4.84
C VAL A 147 -13.66 -5.03 4.10
N ASP A 148 -14.09 -3.97 4.82
CA ASP A 148 -14.26 -2.63 4.25
C ASP A 148 -12.94 -2.02 3.72
N LEU A 149 -11.77 -2.49 4.17
CA LEU A 149 -10.47 -2.08 3.63
C LEU A 149 -10.18 -2.74 2.26
N LEU A 150 -10.90 -3.82 1.91
CA LEU A 150 -10.93 -4.41 0.57
C LEU A 150 -12.02 -3.75 -0.29
N ASN A 151 -11.98 -2.43 -0.39
CA ASN A 151 -12.89 -1.64 -1.21
C ASN A 151 -12.28 -1.27 -2.58
N GLU A 152 -13.10 -0.65 -3.43
CA GLU A 152 -12.75 -0.28 -4.81
C GLU A 152 -11.57 0.69 -4.97
N ASN A 153 -11.14 1.38 -3.90
CA ASN A 153 -9.99 2.29 -3.98
C ASN A 153 -8.67 1.54 -4.01
N PHE A 154 -8.58 0.41 -3.31
CA PHE A 154 -7.34 -0.35 -3.21
C PHE A 154 -6.74 -0.77 -4.58
N PRO A 155 -7.50 -1.39 -5.51
CA PRO A 155 -6.98 -1.77 -6.82
C PRO A 155 -6.63 -0.53 -7.67
N LYS A 156 -7.42 0.55 -7.55
CA LYS A 156 -7.21 1.81 -8.27
C LYS A 156 -5.95 2.53 -7.82
N VAL A 157 -5.67 2.56 -6.51
CA VAL A 157 -4.44 3.18 -5.94
C VAL A 157 -3.19 2.43 -6.43
N ILE A 158 -3.24 1.10 -6.50
CA ILE A 158 -2.15 0.31 -7.07
C ILE A 158 -2.01 0.60 -8.57
N ALA A 159 -3.12 0.56 -9.33
CA ALA A 159 -3.13 0.82 -10.76
C ALA A 159 -2.63 2.23 -11.12
N TYR A 160 -2.85 3.20 -10.23
CA TYR A 160 -2.36 4.57 -10.38
C TYR A 160 -0.83 4.64 -10.48
N LEU A 161 -0.09 3.74 -9.81
CA LEU A 161 1.37 3.63 -9.93
C LEU A 161 1.84 3.24 -11.35
N TYR A 162 0.95 2.70 -12.18
CA TYR A 162 1.26 2.12 -13.50
C TYR A 162 0.60 2.87 -14.66
N LYS A 163 0.04 4.05 -14.40
CA LYS A 163 -0.34 4.96 -15.49
C LYS A 163 0.89 5.30 -16.33
N GLU A 164 0.69 5.65 -17.59
CA GLU A 164 1.78 6.19 -18.39
C GLU A 164 2.31 7.45 -17.72
N TYR A 165 3.64 7.56 -17.57
CA TYR A 165 4.26 8.74 -17.00
C TYR A 165 4.35 9.82 -18.06
N ASP A 166 3.77 10.98 -17.80
CA ASP A 166 3.91 12.17 -18.60
C ASP A 166 4.47 13.30 -17.75
N SER A 167 5.76 13.62 -17.94
CA SER A 167 6.45 14.67 -17.18
C SER A 167 5.87 16.07 -17.37
N GLU A 168 5.05 16.31 -18.40
CA GLU A 168 4.40 17.60 -18.64
C GLU A 168 3.05 17.72 -17.92
N ILE A 169 2.44 16.59 -17.53
CA ILE A 169 1.07 16.52 -17.00
C ILE A 169 1.05 15.99 -15.57
N ASP A 170 1.94 15.08 -15.21
CA ASP A 170 1.95 14.40 -13.93
C ASP A 170 2.44 15.31 -12.80
N GLU A 171 1.67 15.33 -11.70
CA GLU A 171 1.96 16.14 -10.54
C GLU A 171 3.25 15.70 -9.81
N GLU A 172 3.86 16.62 -9.09
CA GLU A 172 5.12 16.40 -8.34
C GLU A 172 5.05 15.22 -7.35
N ASN A 173 3.83 14.88 -6.89
CA ASN A 173 3.57 13.83 -5.92
C ASN A 173 2.93 12.56 -6.51
N GLN A 174 2.84 12.45 -7.85
CA GLN A 174 2.33 11.27 -8.52
C GLN A 174 3.47 10.27 -8.71
N LEU A 175 3.48 9.21 -7.89
CA LEU A 175 4.51 8.18 -7.97
C LEU A 175 4.24 7.27 -9.16
N ASN A 176 5.19 7.18 -10.10
CA ASN A 176 5.10 6.32 -11.26
C ASN A 176 6.13 5.21 -11.20
N ARG A 177 5.69 3.94 -11.21
CA ARG A 177 6.58 2.77 -11.16
C ARG A 177 7.55 2.77 -12.33
N HIS A 178 7.08 2.99 -13.55
CA HIS A 178 7.94 3.01 -14.73
C HIS A 178 8.93 4.18 -14.65
N GLY A 179 8.44 5.37 -14.34
CA GLY A 179 9.24 6.58 -14.20
C GLY A 179 10.35 6.43 -13.16
N VAL A 180 10.05 5.91 -11.97
CA VAL A 180 11.04 5.67 -10.90
C VAL A 180 12.03 4.58 -11.29
N CYS A 181 11.56 3.42 -11.77
CA CYS A 181 12.45 2.28 -12.03
C CYS A 181 13.38 2.50 -13.23
N HIS A 182 12.97 3.33 -14.18
CA HIS A 182 13.78 3.69 -15.35
C HIS A 182 14.50 5.03 -15.20
N GLY A 183 14.39 5.71 -14.04
CA GLY A 183 15.09 6.96 -13.75
C GLY A 183 14.58 8.19 -14.51
N ILE A 184 13.37 8.13 -15.05
CA ILE A 184 12.70 9.24 -15.75
C ILE A 184 12.13 10.22 -14.71
N GLN A 185 11.47 9.71 -13.67
CA GLN A 185 11.00 10.50 -12.53
C GLN A 185 12.13 10.63 -11.52
N THR A 186 12.55 11.86 -11.21
CA THR A 186 13.73 12.13 -10.35
C THR A 186 13.40 12.82 -9.02
N ASN A 187 12.18 13.36 -8.89
CA ASN A 187 11.67 14.07 -7.71
C ASN A 187 10.85 13.18 -6.77
N PHE A 188 10.91 11.86 -6.92
CA PHE A 188 10.06 10.95 -6.13
C PHE A 188 10.44 10.83 -4.65
N GLY A 189 11.64 11.28 -4.25
CA GLY A 189 12.23 11.04 -2.93
C GLY A 189 11.64 11.83 -1.77
N ILE A 190 10.33 11.67 -1.51
CA ILE A 190 9.59 12.37 -0.45
C ILE A 190 8.88 11.41 0.51
N ALA A 191 8.58 11.88 1.72
CA ALA A 191 7.96 11.10 2.78
C ALA A 191 6.61 10.52 2.37
N THR A 192 5.76 11.31 1.72
CA THR A 192 4.40 10.92 1.33
C THR A 192 4.42 9.79 0.29
N SER A 193 5.24 9.91 -0.75
CA SER A 193 5.45 8.85 -1.75
C SER A 193 5.91 7.54 -1.11
N SER A 194 6.88 7.60 -0.21
CA SER A 194 7.35 6.41 0.50
C SER A 194 6.27 5.81 1.39
N LEU A 195 5.51 6.65 2.11
CA LEU A 195 4.47 6.18 3.01
C LEU A 195 3.31 5.51 2.26
N ARG A 196 2.94 6.03 1.10
CA ARG A 196 1.92 5.41 0.24
C ARG A 196 2.31 3.98 -0.16
N LEU A 197 3.58 3.75 -0.51
CA LEU A 197 4.08 2.40 -0.80
C LEU A 197 4.02 1.49 0.43
N ILE A 198 4.39 2.00 1.61
CA ILE A 198 4.32 1.26 2.87
C ILE A 198 2.88 0.80 3.13
N LEU A 199 1.89 1.69 2.96
CA LEU A 199 0.48 1.38 3.18
C LEU A 199 -0.06 0.34 2.18
N ILE A 200 0.33 0.44 0.91
CA ILE A 200 -0.02 -0.56 -0.12
C ILE A 200 0.54 -1.94 0.25
N ILE A 201 1.83 -2.00 0.58
CA ILE A 201 2.51 -3.24 0.97
C ILE A 201 1.88 -3.82 2.23
N ASP A 202 1.60 -2.97 3.23
CA ASP A 202 0.95 -3.36 4.47
C ASP A 202 -0.39 -4.06 4.21
N ARG A 203 -1.22 -3.47 3.36
CA ARG A 203 -2.52 -4.06 3.00
C ARG A 203 -2.37 -5.41 2.30
N ILE A 204 -1.42 -5.54 1.36
CA ILE A 204 -1.17 -6.82 0.68
C ILE A 204 -0.74 -7.89 1.70
N ILE A 205 0.28 -7.60 2.51
CA ILE A 205 0.81 -8.54 3.51
C ILE A 205 -0.24 -8.92 4.55
N PHE A 206 -1.08 -7.97 4.96
CA PHE A 206 -2.14 -8.22 5.94
C PHE A 206 -3.09 -9.32 5.45
N PHE A 207 -3.54 -9.24 4.19
CA PHE A 207 -4.53 -10.17 3.63
C PHE A 207 -3.94 -11.47 3.05
N MET A 208 -2.62 -11.57 2.85
CA MET A 208 -1.97 -12.86 2.57
C MET A 208 -2.23 -13.86 3.71
N ALA A 209 -2.37 -15.15 3.40
CA ALA A 209 -2.70 -16.15 4.42
C ALA A 209 -1.45 -16.50 5.26
N ASP A 210 -1.62 -16.71 6.56
CA ASP A 210 -0.60 -17.39 7.36
C ASP A 210 -0.57 -18.89 6.98
N GLU A 211 0.63 -19.47 6.97
CA GLU A 211 0.85 -20.90 6.93
C GLU A 211 0.34 -21.55 8.22
N LYS A 212 -0.26 -22.73 8.07
CA LYS A 212 -0.85 -23.51 9.16
C LYS A 212 0.19 -24.27 9.97
#